data_AF-A0A1H3MH17-F1
#
_entry.id   AF-A0A1H3MH17-F1
#
_cell.length_a   1.000
_cell.length_b   1.000
_cell.length_c   1.000
_cell.angle_alpha   90.00
_cell.angle_beta   90.00
_cell.angle_gamma   90.00
#
_symmetry.space_group_name_H-M   'P 1'
#
loop_
_entity.id
_entity.type
_entity.pdbx_description
1 polymer ?
#
loop_
_entity_poly.entity_id
_entity_poly.type
_entity_poly.pdbx_seq_one_letter_code
_entity_poly.pdbx_strand_id
1 'polypeptide(L)'
;MSCLAVLAVTAAMIIDGDTVRLSGSNARLTGEGNAPFDTPETWKPQCRSEAKLGAQATGYVRSMMPGQLCIIGRGAGGYGRDLAVLYGSDGRDIREGLMERGLAKASKNANWCR
;
A
#
# COMPACT_ATOMS: atom_id res chain seq x y z
N MET A 1 -0.20 -14.74 -10.74
CA MET A 1 -0.31 -13.34 -11.23
C MET A 1 0.66 -13.16 -12.37
N SER A 2 0.26 -12.41 -13.39
CA SER A 2 1.22 -11.87 -14.36
C SER A 2 1.57 -10.44 -13.95
N CYS A 3 2.87 -10.13 -13.90
CA CYS A 3 3.34 -8.78 -13.67
C CYS A 3 3.35 -8.02 -15.00
N LEU A 4 2.51 -6.99 -15.14
CA LEU A 4 2.40 -6.19 -16.35
C LEU A 4 3.59 -5.23 -16.52
N ALA A 5 4.12 -4.72 -15.40
CA ALA A 5 5.30 -3.85 -15.37
C ALA A 5 5.94 -3.88 -13.99
N VAL A 6 7.27 -3.82 -13.93
CA VAL A 6 8.03 -3.67 -12.69
C VAL A 6 8.63 -2.26 -12.64
N LEU A 7 8.43 -1.57 -11.52
CA LEU A 7 8.90 -0.22 -11.27
C LEU A 7 9.72 -0.19 -9.98
N ALA A 8 10.85 0.54 -9.99
CA ALA A 8 11.55 0.86 -8.76
C ALA A 8 10.74 1.91 -7.97
N VAL A 9 10.62 1.71 -6.66
CA VAL A 9 9.90 2.62 -5.77
C VAL A 9 10.82 3.09 -4.65
N THR A 10 10.75 4.38 -4.34
CA THR A 10 11.47 5.00 -3.23
C THR A 10 10.51 5.43 -2.14
N ALA A 11 11.01 5.70 -0.94
CA ALA A 11 10.20 6.16 0.19
C ALA A 11 9.38 7.44 -0.12
N ALA A 12 9.90 8.32 -0.99
CA ALA A 12 9.22 9.56 -1.38
C ALA A 12 7.96 9.33 -2.23
N MET A 13 7.83 8.16 -2.85
CA MET A 13 6.66 7.78 -3.65
C MET A 13 5.53 7.20 -2.79
N ILE A 14 5.80 6.86 -1.52
CA ILE A 14 4.79 6.30 -0.62
C ILE A 14 3.91 7.42 -0.09
N ILE A 15 2.62 7.38 -0.44
CA ILE A 15 1.60 8.32 0.06
C ILE A 15 1.15 7.88 1.46
N ASP A 16 0.71 6.64 1.56
CA ASP A 16 0.26 5.97 2.79
C ASP A 16 0.60 4.47 2.73
N GLY A 17 0.04 3.67 3.65
CA GLY A 17 0.36 2.25 3.78
C GLY A 17 -0.09 1.36 2.62
N ASP A 18 -0.96 1.86 1.73
CA ASP A 18 -1.47 1.08 0.60
C ASP A 18 -1.56 1.87 -0.72
N THR A 19 -1.00 3.07 -0.78
CA THR A 19 -1.00 3.90 -2.00
C THR A 19 0.41 4.39 -2.36
N VAL A 20 0.80 4.11 -3.61
CA VAL A 20 2.06 4.57 -4.21
C VAL A 20 1.78 5.62 -5.28
N ARG A 21 2.48 6.75 -5.20
CA ARG A 21 2.49 7.80 -6.21
C ARG A 21 3.35 7.39 -7.40
N LEU A 22 2.79 7.46 -8.60
CA LEU A 22 3.50 7.25 -9.85
C LEU A 22 3.39 8.51 -10.73
N SER A 23 4.17 8.59 -11.81
CA SER A 23 4.09 9.72 -12.75
C SER A 23 2.74 9.79 -13.50
N GLY A 24 2.05 8.65 -13.64
CA GLY A 24 0.71 8.55 -14.20
C GLY A 24 -0.33 8.31 -13.11
N SER A 25 -1.21 7.32 -13.33
CA SER A 25 -2.15 6.88 -12.30
C SER A 25 -1.42 6.35 -11.07
N ASN A 26 -1.81 6.81 -9.87
CA ASN A 26 -1.35 6.22 -8.62
C ASN A 26 -1.70 4.72 -8.58
N ALA A 27 -0.91 3.94 -7.86
CA ALA A 27 -1.18 2.54 -7.63
C ALA A 27 -1.84 2.33 -6.26
N ARG A 28 -2.96 1.59 -6.22
CA ARG A 28 -3.49 0.97 -5.00
C ARG A 28 -2.81 -0.38 -4.84
N LEU A 29 -2.24 -0.59 -3.66
CA LEU A 29 -1.59 -1.82 -3.30
C LEU A 29 -2.62 -2.91 -3.00
N THR A 30 -2.24 -4.10 -3.39
CA THR A 30 -2.86 -5.38 -3.05
C THR A 30 -1.72 -6.35 -2.74
N GLY A 31 -2.02 -7.48 -2.13
CA GLY A 31 -1.03 -8.52 -1.91
C GLY A 31 -0.82 -9.41 -3.13
N GLU A 32 0.16 -10.29 -3.01
CA GLU A 32 0.18 -11.49 -3.82
C GLU A 32 -1.20 -12.18 -3.82
N GLY A 33 -1.57 -12.74 -4.95
CA GLY A 33 -2.90 -13.30 -5.20
C GLY A 33 -3.96 -12.25 -5.55
N ASN A 34 -3.58 -10.98 -5.70
CA ASN A 34 -4.51 -9.84 -5.66
C ASN A 34 -5.31 -9.84 -4.34
N ALA A 35 -4.66 -10.23 -3.24
CA ALA A 35 -5.27 -10.31 -1.93
C ALA A 35 -5.54 -8.90 -1.39
N PRO A 36 -6.82 -8.49 -1.20
CA PRO A 36 -7.12 -7.14 -0.78
C PRO A 36 -6.57 -6.87 0.62
N PHE A 37 -6.15 -5.63 0.83
CA PHE A 37 -5.92 -5.07 2.13
C PHE A 37 -6.19 -3.57 2.15
N ASP A 38 -6.32 -3.06 3.36
CA ASP A 38 -6.56 -1.67 3.67
C ASP A 38 -5.65 -1.25 4.81
N THR A 39 -5.15 -0.02 4.73
CA THR A 39 -4.34 0.63 5.77
C THR A 39 -5.00 1.94 6.20
N PRO A 40 -4.74 2.41 7.44
CA PRO A 40 -5.33 3.65 7.92
C PRO A 40 -4.86 4.87 7.12
N GLU A 41 -5.79 5.77 6.80
CA GLU A 41 -5.54 6.94 5.96
C GLU A 41 -4.69 8.00 6.66
N THR A 42 -3.82 8.69 5.91
CA THR A 42 -2.97 9.77 6.45
C THR A 42 -3.46 11.18 6.11
N TRP A 43 -4.19 11.37 5.01
CA TRP A 43 -4.58 12.70 4.53
C TRP A 43 -5.81 13.26 5.24
N LYS A 44 -6.85 12.44 5.41
CA LYS A 44 -8.11 12.82 6.07
C LYS A 44 -8.59 11.70 7.00
N PRO A 45 -7.82 11.40 8.07
CA PRO A 45 -8.24 10.40 9.03
C PRO A 45 -9.56 10.83 9.70
N GLN A 46 -10.46 9.86 9.89
CA GLN A 46 -11.76 10.04 10.52
C GLN A 46 -11.63 10.30 12.04
N CYS A 47 -10.49 9.93 12.63
CA CYS A 47 -10.22 10.11 14.06
C CYS A 47 -8.71 10.09 14.38
N ARG A 48 -8.38 10.43 15.63
CA ARG A 48 -6.99 10.48 16.12
C ARG A 48 -6.29 9.12 16.14
N SER A 49 -7.01 8.02 16.43
CA SER A 49 -6.43 6.67 16.43
C SER A 49 -5.98 6.27 15.03
N GLU A 50 -6.82 6.52 14.02
CA GLU A 50 -6.52 6.28 12.62
C GLU A 50 -5.30 7.08 12.18
N ALA A 51 -5.24 8.39 12.49
CA ALA A 51 -4.09 9.22 12.14
C ALA A 51 -2.76 8.64 12.67
N LYS A 52 -2.77 8.16 13.93
CA LYS A 52 -1.58 7.56 14.56
C LYS A 52 -1.19 6.23 13.90
N LEU A 53 -2.17 5.38 13.56
CA LEU A 53 -1.91 4.12 12.88
C LEU A 53 -1.45 4.34 11.44
N GLY A 54 -2.04 5.31 10.74
CA GLY A 54 -1.67 5.67 9.36
C GLY A 54 -0.23 6.17 9.27
N ALA A 55 0.20 6.99 10.24
CA ALA A 55 1.60 7.40 10.35
C ALA A 55 2.56 6.22 10.57
N GLN A 56 2.17 5.24 11.41
CA GLN A 56 2.95 4.02 11.64
C GLN A 56 3.03 3.13 10.39
N ALA A 57 1.90 2.90 9.72
CA ALA A 57 1.83 2.13 8.49
C ALA A 57 2.72 2.75 7.40
N THR A 58 2.57 4.05 7.17
CA THR A 58 3.37 4.80 6.20
C THR A 58 4.86 4.78 6.54
N GLY A 59 5.19 4.97 7.82
CA GLY A 59 6.58 4.91 8.31
C GLY A 59 7.21 3.54 8.07
N TYR A 60 6.47 2.47 8.35
CA TYR A 60 6.92 1.10 8.08
C TYR A 60 7.17 0.88 6.59
N VAL A 61 6.20 1.17 5.71
CA VAL A 61 6.38 0.98 4.26
C VAL A 61 7.59 1.77 3.75
N ARG A 62 7.76 3.02 4.20
CA ARG A 62 8.91 3.85 3.83
C ARG A 62 10.25 3.26 4.30
N SER A 63 10.29 2.65 5.49
CA SER A 63 11.51 2.00 6.00
C SER A 63 11.94 0.76 5.22
N MET A 64 11.00 0.14 4.48
CA MET A 64 11.29 -1.01 3.62
C MET A 64 11.68 -0.60 2.19
N MET A 65 11.77 0.70 1.89
CA MET A 65 12.20 1.18 0.58
C MET A 65 13.72 1.42 0.55
N PRO A 66 14.40 1.35 -0.61
CA PRO A 66 13.86 1.15 -1.95
C PRO A 66 13.25 -0.24 -2.16
N GLY A 67 12.18 -0.29 -2.96
CA GLY A 67 11.43 -1.51 -3.23
C GLY A 67 11.09 -1.69 -4.70
N GLN A 68 10.39 -2.79 -5.01
CA GLN A 68 9.92 -3.11 -6.35
C GLN A 68 8.41 -3.18 -6.38
N LEU A 69 7.80 -2.41 -7.27
CA LEU A 69 6.35 -2.40 -7.49
C LEU A 69 6.02 -3.18 -8.76
N CYS A 70 5.23 -4.23 -8.63
CA CYS A 70 4.70 -5.00 -9.72
C CYS A 70 3.27 -4.56 -10.04
N ILE A 71 3.07 -3.90 -11.18
CA ILE A 71 1.73 -3.56 -11.67
C ILE A 71 1.03 -4.82 -12.16
N ILE A 72 -0.16 -5.12 -11.65
CA ILE A 72 -0.94 -6.32 -12.02
C ILE A 72 -2.26 -5.99 -12.74
N GLY A 73 -2.65 -4.71 -12.78
CA GLY A 73 -3.82 -4.26 -13.52
C GLY A 73 -3.79 -2.75 -13.72
N ARG A 74 -4.05 -2.28 -14.95
CA ARG A 74 -4.10 -0.85 -15.27
C ARG A 74 -5.51 -0.30 -15.09
N GLY A 75 -5.66 0.83 -14.38
CA GLY A 75 -6.96 1.47 -14.15
C GLY A 75 -8.00 0.62 -13.40
N ALA A 76 -7.60 -0.56 -12.92
CA ALA A 76 -8.48 -1.53 -12.27
C ALA A 76 -8.66 -1.27 -10.77
N GLY A 77 -7.87 -0.35 -10.21
CA GLY A 77 -8.04 0.18 -8.87
C GLY A 77 -9.15 1.23 -8.84
N GLY A 78 -9.86 1.32 -7.72
CA GLY A 78 -10.88 2.35 -7.53
C GLY A 78 -10.34 3.75 -7.83
N TYR A 79 -11.18 4.60 -8.43
CA TYR A 79 -10.82 5.94 -8.93
C TYR A 79 -9.82 5.95 -10.10
N GLY A 80 -9.74 4.88 -10.89
CA GLY A 80 -8.87 4.79 -12.07
C GLY A 80 -7.39 4.58 -11.72
N ARG A 81 -7.11 4.13 -10.49
CA ARG A 81 -5.77 3.77 -10.02
C ARG A 81 -5.30 2.46 -10.67
N ASP A 82 -4.00 2.28 -10.77
CA ASP A 82 -3.44 0.96 -11.09
C ASP A 82 -3.55 0.03 -9.85
N LEU A 83 -3.61 -1.28 -10.07
CA LEU A 83 -3.45 -2.29 -9.02
C LEU A 83 -2.04 -2.83 -9.06
N ALA A 84 -1.41 -2.96 -7.90
CA ALA A 84 -0.01 -3.39 -7.83
C ALA A 84 0.31 -4.15 -6.53
N VAL A 85 1.35 -4.98 -6.58
CA VAL A 85 1.98 -5.60 -5.41
C VAL A 85 3.31 -4.90 -5.17
N LEU A 86 3.56 -4.47 -3.93
CA LEU A 86 4.81 -3.81 -3.55
C LEU A 86 5.66 -4.77 -2.73
N TYR A 87 6.91 -4.96 -3.15
CA TYR A 87 7.92 -5.72 -2.44
C TYR A 87 8.92 -4.77 -1.79
N GLY A 88 9.25 -5.02 -0.53
CA GLY A 88 10.26 -4.29 0.22
C GLY A 88 11.69 -4.58 -0.27
N SER A 89 12.66 -3.88 0.31
CA SER A 89 14.10 -4.09 0.07
C SER A 89 14.58 -5.48 0.48
N ASP A 90 13.81 -6.16 1.35
CA ASP A 90 14.01 -7.54 1.77
C ASP A 90 13.36 -8.56 0.81
N GLY A 91 12.71 -8.09 -0.25
CA GLY A 91 12.01 -8.92 -1.24
C GLY A 91 10.65 -9.46 -0.77
N ARG A 92 10.16 -9.07 0.42
CA ARG A 92 8.86 -9.54 0.94
C ARG A 92 7.71 -8.66 0.46
N ASP A 93 6.54 -9.26 0.29
CA ASP A 93 5.29 -8.52 0.07
C ASP A 93 5.00 -7.61 1.29
N ILE A 94 4.92 -6.30 1.03
CA ILE A 94 4.65 -5.28 2.06
C ILE A 94 3.34 -5.55 2.81
N ARG A 95 2.34 -6.15 2.14
CA ARG A 95 1.08 -6.53 2.77
C ARG A 95 1.31 -7.44 3.97
N GLU A 96 2.17 -8.46 3.85
CA GLU A 96 2.41 -9.41 4.94
C GLU A 96 2.97 -8.70 6.18
N GLY A 97 4.01 -7.89 5.98
CA GLY A 97 4.63 -7.16 7.08
C GLY A 97 3.69 -6.15 7.76
N LEU A 98 2.79 -5.52 7.00
CA LEU A 98 1.74 -4.67 7.57
C LEU A 98 0.71 -5.48 8.38
N MET A 99 0.28 -6.63 7.86
CA MET A 99 -0.69 -7.51 8.53
C MET A 99 -0.11 -8.05 9.85
N GLU A 100 1.14 -8.51 9.86
CA GLU A 100 1.85 -8.99 11.05
C GLU A 100 1.90 -7.92 12.17
N ARG A 101 1.93 -6.64 11.79
CA ARG A 101 2.01 -5.50 12.72
C ARG A 101 0.66 -4.95 13.14
N GLY A 102 -0.44 -5.53 12.63
CA GLY A 102 -1.79 -4.98 12.82
C GLY A 102 -2.00 -3.61 12.17
N LEU A 103 -1.16 -3.27 11.18
CA LEU A 103 -1.20 -2.00 10.43
C LEU A 103 -1.96 -2.13 9.10
N ALA A 104 -2.42 -3.34 8.77
CA ALA A 104 -3.34 -3.60 7.67
C ALA A 104 -4.49 -4.52 8.12
N LYS A 105 -5.58 -4.49 7.37
CA LYS A 105 -6.70 -5.44 7.50
C LYS A 105 -7.00 -6.04 6.13
N ALA A 106 -7.37 -7.33 6.09
CA ALA A 106 -7.82 -8.02 4.89
C ALA A 106 -9.24 -7.58 4.45
N SER A 107 -9.40 -6.28 4.22
CA SER A 107 -10.61 -5.61 3.74
C SER A 107 -10.19 -4.63 2.65
N LYS A 108 -11.15 -4.07 1.90
CA LYS A 108 -10.90 -2.92 1.02
C LYS A 108 -11.23 -1.58 1.67
N ASN A 109 -12.04 -1.60 2.72
CA ASN A 109 -12.50 -0.44 3.47
C ASN A 109 -12.64 -0.85 4.94
N ALA A 110 -11.65 -0.56 5.78
CA ALA A 110 -11.72 -0.93 7.19
C ALA A 110 -11.96 0.30 8.08
N ASN A 111 -12.71 0.11 9.17
CA ASN A 111 -12.85 1.14 10.20
C ASN A 111 -11.63 1.11 11.13
N TRP A 112 -10.91 2.24 11.22
CA TRP A 112 -9.71 2.44 12.05
C TRP A 112 -9.95 3.28 13.31
N CYS A 113 -11.18 3.74 13.52
CA CYS A 113 -11.59 4.44 14.72
C CYS A 113 -12.04 3.44 15.79
N ARG A 114 -11.16 3.24 16.78
CA ARG A 114 -11.37 2.37 17.93
C ARG A 114 -10.85 3.06 19.19
#